data_AF-A0A4R7J487-F1
#
_entry.id   AF-A0A4R7J487-F1
#
_cell.length_a   1.000
_cell.length_b   1.000
_cell.length_c   1.000
_cell.angle_alpha   90.00
_cell.angle_beta   90.00
_cell.angle_gamma   90.00
#
_symmetry.space_group_name_H-M   'P 1'
#
loop_
_entity.id
_entity.type
_entity.pdbx_description
1 polymer ?
#
loop_
_entity_poly.entity_id
_entity_poly.type
_entity_poly.pdbx_seq_one_letter_code
_entity_poly.pdbx_strand_id
1 'polypeptide(L)'
;MQIGLVGLGKMGGNMRERLRNAGHTVVGYDTNPERADVDSLVELVDRLERPRAVWVMVPAGAATQHVVDQLATLLKPGDTVIDGGNSRWTDDEKHAEELGKRGINFVDAGVSGGVWGLKNGYALMVGGEKEHVDDLKPIFDALKPDGPYGYVHAGKVGAGHFSKMVHNGIEYAMMQAYAEGWELLEKVDSVDNVREVFRSWQEGTVIRSWLLDLAVNALDEDHHLDKLRGYAEDSGEGRWTVEAAIDNAVPLPAITASLFARFASRQDDSPQMKMIAALRNQFGGHAVESAKK
;
A
#
# COMPACT_ATOMS: atom_id res chain seq x y z
N MET A 1 -10.16 5.63 24.24
CA MET A 1 -11.05 6.19 23.19
C MET A 1 -11.82 5.04 22.53
N GLN A 2 -12.98 5.32 21.94
CA GLN A 2 -13.77 4.35 21.17
C GLN A 2 -13.56 4.57 19.66
N ILE A 3 -13.54 3.50 18.87
CA ILE A 3 -13.47 3.58 17.40
C ILE A 3 -14.23 2.43 16.76
N GLY A 4 -14.96 2.72 15.69
CA GLY A 4 -15.52 1.72 14.79
C GLY A 4 -14.50 1.33 13.73
N LEU A 5 -14.39 0.04 13.38
CA LEU A 5 -13.52 -0.42 12.31
C LEU A 5 -14.31 -1.25 11.29
N VAL A 6 -14.37 -0.79 10.05
CA VAL A 6 -15.07 -1.44 8.94
C VAL A 6 -14.06 -2.11 8.02
N GLY A 7 -14.20 -3.42 7.81
CA GLY A 7 -13.24 -4.23 7.06
C GLY A 7 -12.18 -4.82 7.99
N LEU A 8 -12.32 -6.11 8.28
CA LEU A 8 -11.50 -6.89 9.21
C LEU A 8 -10.74 -8.00 8.45
N GLY A 9 -10.32 -7.70 7.23
CA GLY A 9 -9.32 -8.51 6.51
C GLY A 9 -7.98 -8.55 7.26
N LYS A 10 -6.92 -9.03 6.59
CA LYS A 10 -5.59 -9.17 7.24
C LYS A 10 -5.10 -7.88 7.92
N MET A 11 -5.26 -6.73 7.26
CA MET A 11 -4.84 -5.43 7.80
C MET A 11 -5.79 -4.96 8.91
N GLY A 12 -7.08 -4.81 8.62
CA GLY A 12 -8.05 -4.29 9.59
C GLY A 12 -8.18 -5.16 10.84
N GLY A 13 -8.18 -6.49 10.72
CA GLY A 13 -8.17 -7.39 11.87
C GLY A 13 -6.96 -7.16 12.79
N ASN A 14 -5.76 -7.03 12.21
CA ASN A 14 -4.55 -6.77 12.98
C ASN A 14 -4.57 -5.36 13.63
N MET A 15 -5.11 -4.36 12.94
CA MET A 15 -5.26 -3.01 13.50
C MET A 15 -6.25 -2.98 14.66
N ARG A 16 -7.37 -3.72 14.56
CA ARG A 16 -8.33 -3.91 15.66
C ARG A 16 -7.63 -4.46 16.89
N GLU A 17 -6.89 -5.57 16.73
CA GLU A 17 -6.20 -6.20 17.85
C GLU A 17 -5.12 -5.27 18.45
N ARG A 18 -4.37 -4.55 17.61
CA ARG A 18 -3.36 -3.59 18.10
C ARG A 18 -4.00 -2.46 18.92
N LEU A 19 -5.10 -1.89 18.44
CA LEU A 19 -5.85 -0.86 19.16
C LEU A 19 -6.42 -1.36 20.49
N ARG A 20 -6.96 -2.59 20.51
CA ARG A 20 -7.44 -3.24 21.74
C ARG A 20 -6.32 -3.48 22.74
N ASN A 21 -5.16 -3.93 22.28
CA ASN A 21 -3.97 -4.12 23.13
C ASN A 21 -3.48 -2.79 23.75
N ALA A 22 -3.70 -1.67 23.06
CA ALA A 22 -3.42 -0.33 23.58
C ALA A 22 -4.53 0.23 24.49
N GLY A 23 -5.56 -0.56 24.81
CA GLY A 23 -6.64 -0.19 25.74
C GLY A 23 -7.78 0.62 25.11
N HIS A 24 -7.86 0.68 23.78
CA HIS A 24 -9.00 1.31 23.10
C HIS A 24 -10.19 0.35 22.98
N THR A 25 -11.39 0.90 23.07
CA THR A 25 -12.62 0.15 22.75
C THR A 25 -12.79 0.15 21.24
N VAL A 26 -12.78 -1.04 20.63
CA VAL A 26 -12.94 -1.17 19.17
C VAL A 26 -14.15 -2.05 18.86
N VAL A 27 -15.07 -1.51 18.05
CA VAL A 27 -16.24 -2.22 17.51
C VAL A 27 -15.99 -2.48 16.03
N GLY A 28 -15.77 -3.73 15.66
CA GLY A 28 -15.44 -4.13 14.29
C GLY A 28 -16.65 -4.65 13.51
N TYR A 29 -16.76 -4.28 12.25
CA TYR A 29 -17.72 -4.83 11.29
C TYR A 29 -17.00 -5.35 10.04
N ASP A 30 -17.41 -6.52 9.55
CA ASP A 30 -16.95 -7.12 8.29
C ASP A 30 -18.10 -7.87 7.63
N THR A 31 -18.08 -8.02 6.31
CA THR A 31 -19.09 -8.81 5.59
C THR A 31 -18.97 -10.30 5.86
N ASN A 32 -17.80 -10.76 6.33
CA ASN A 32 -17.63 -12.08 6.91
C ASN A 32 -18.01 -12.05 8.41
N PRO A 33 -19.14 -12.67 8.80
CA PRO A 33 -19.62 -12.63 10.18
C PRO A 33 -18.68 -13.32 11.17
N GLU A 34 -17.81 -14.23 10.73
CA GLU A 34 -16.83 -14.88 11.61
C GLU A 34 -15.76 -13.91 12.15
N ARG A 35 -15.59 -12.75 11.50
CA ARG A 35 -14.59 -11.73 11.87
C ARG A 35 -15.20 -10.56 12.63
N ALA A 36 -16.49 -10.30 12.43
CA ALA A 36 -17.20 -9.13 12.93
C ALA A 36 -17.50 -9.22 14.44
N ASP A 37 -17.57 -8.06 15.10
CA ASP A 37 -18.04 -7.94 16.49
C ASP A 37 -19.54 -7.57 16.57
N VAL A 38 -20.10 -7.11 15.45
CA VAL A 38 -21.51 -6.67 15.26
C VAL A 38 -21.98 -7.06 13.87
N ASP A 39 -23.29 -7.23 13.69
CA ASP A 39 -23.86 -7.80 12.46
C ASP A 39 -24.15 -6.75 11.37
N SER A 40 -24.02 -5.45 11.69
CA SER A 40 -24.31 -4.36 10.75
C SER A 40 -23.56 -3.06 11.06
N LEU A 41 -23.43 -2.19 10.06
CA LEU A 41 -22.94 -0.82 10.26
C LEU A 41 -23.82 0.02 11.20
N VAL A 42 -25.13 -0.24 11.22
CA VAL A 42 -26.06 0.43 12.15
C VAL A 42 -25.68 0.10 13.59
N GLU A 43 -25.53 -1.19 13.88
CA GLU A 43 -25.13 -1.64 15.22
C GLU A 43 -23.72 -1.15 15.60
N LEU A 44 -22.79 -1.10 14.64
CA LEU A 44 -21.47 -0.51 14.86
C LEU A 44 -21.57 0.95 15.33
N VAL A 45 -22.36 1.78 14.64
CA VAL A 45 -22.52 3.21 14.96
C VAL A 45 -23.27 3.40 16.29
N ASP A 46 -24.27 2.57 16.57
CA ASP A 46 -25.08 2.64 17.80
C ASP A 46 -24.27 2.29 19.06
N ARG A 47 -23.24 1.43 18.93
CA ARG A 47 -22.33 1.09 20.04
C ARG A 47 -21.27 2.15 20.35
N LEU A 48 -21.14 3.19 19.53
CA LEU A 48 -20.13 4.24 19.70
C LEU A 48 -20.75 5.51 20.29
N GLU A 49 -20.07 6.07 21.29
CA GLU A 49 -20.37 7.39 21.86
C GLU A 49 -19.90 8.51 20.92
N ARG A 50 -20.59 9.66 20.96
CA ARG A 50 -20.26 10.84 20.15
C ARG A 50 -19.19 11.71 20.83
N PRO A 51 -18.33 12.42 20.05
CA PRO A 51 -18.21 12.33 18.59
C PRO A 51 -17.60 11.00 18.16
N ARG A 52 -18.20 10.35 17.15
CA ARG A 52 -17.80 9.02 16.71
C ARG A 52 -16.65 9.09 15.74
N ALA A 53 -15.75 8.12 15.79
CA ALA A 53 -14.75 7.87 14.77
C ALA A 53 -14.99 6.48 14.15
N VAL A 54 -15.07 6.41 12.82
CA VAL A 54 -15.19 5.14 12.09
C VAL A 54 -14.08 5.05 11.06
N TRP A 55 -13.21 4.05 11.23
CA TRP A 55 -12.12 3.74 10.32
C TRP A 55 -12.56 2.70 9.30
N VAL A 56 -12.38 3.03 8.02
CA VAL A 56 -12.71 2.20 6.86
C VAL A 56 -11.41 1.58 6.32
N MET A 57 -11.38 0.25 6.24
CA MET A 57 -10.24 -0.57 5.84
C MET A 57 -10.70 -1.66 4.86
N VAL A 58 -11.33 -1.23 3.77
CA VAL A 58 -11.88 -2.08 2.70
C VAL A 58 -11.15 -1.81 1.37
N PRO A 59 -11.35 -2.64 0.33
CA PRO A 59 -10.73 -2.39 -0.98
C PRO A 59 -11.13 -1.03 -1.56
N ALA A 60 -10.17 -0.35 -2.19
CA ALA A 60 -10.38 0.95 -2.80
C ALA A 60 -11.45 0.95 -3.91
N GLY A 61 -12.00 2.13 -4.20
CA GLY A 61 -12.99 2.34 -5.24
C GLY A 61 -14.41 2.06 -4.74
N ALA A 62 -15.17 1.24 -5.48
CA ALA A 62 -16.61 1.06 -5.24
C ALA A 62 -16.95 0.52 -3.84
N ALA A 63 -16.09 -0.31 -3.24
CA ALA A 63 -16.32 -0.83 -1.90
C ALA A 63 -16.16 0.27 -0.83
N THR A 64 -15.12 1.10 -0.92
CA THR A 64 -14.97 2.28 -0.05
C THR A 64 -16.13 3.25 -0.23
N GLN A 65 -16.49 3.62 -1.47
CA GLN A 65 -17.60 4.53 -1.73
C GLN A 65 -18.91 4.01 -1.11
N HIS A 66 -19.22 2.72 -1.28
CA HIS A 66 -20.42 2.13 -0.71
C HIS A 66 -20.48 2.26 0.81
N VAL A 67 -19.35 2.03 1.50
CA VAL A 67 -19.27 2.18 2.96
C VAL A 67 -19.41 3.66 3.35
N VAL A 68 -18.76 4.57 2.64
CA VAL A 68 -18.86 6.03 2.87
C VAL A 68 -20.30 6.50 2.73
N ASP A 69 -21.02 6.08 1.68
CA ASP A 69 -22.43 6.41 1.45
C ASP A 69 -23.32 5.95 2.62
N GLN A 70 -23.10 4.73 3.11
CA GLN A 70 -23.83 4.20 4.26
C GLN A 70 -23.52 5.00 5.52
N LEU A 71 -22.24 5.24 5.83
CA LEU A 71 -21.82 6.03 6.98
C LEU A 71 -22.35 7.46 6.92
N ALA A 72 -22.43 8.06 5.74
CA ALA A 72 -23.02 9.39 5.54
C ALA A 72 -24.48 9.45 6.02
N THR A 73 -25.23 8.33 5.96
CA THR A 73 -26.61 8.24 6.46
C THR A 73 -26.73 7.94 7.94
N LEU A 74 -25.71 7.33 8.55
CA LEU A 74 -25.77 6.83 9.94
C LEU A 74 -25.10 7.79 10.93
N LEU A 75 -24.05 8.46 10.50
CA LEU A 75 -23.28 9.40 11.32
C LEU A 75 -23.98 10.75 11.43
N LYS A 76 -23.59 11.52 12.46
CA LYS A 76 -24.14 12.84 12.78
C LYS A 76 -23.07 13.92 12.64
N PRO A 77 -23.46 15.21 12.56
CA PRO A 77 -22.48 16.30 12.50
C PRO A 77 -21.45 16.23 13.63
N GLY A 78 -20.17 16.41 13.29
CA GLY A 78 -19.02 16.28 14.19
C GLY A 78 -18.49 14.86 14.38
N ASP A 79 -19.16 13.82 13.86
CA ASP A 79 -18.57 12.48 13.74
C ASP A 79 -17.53 12.48 12.60
N THR A 80 -16.58 11.54 12.62
CA THR A 80 -15.45 11.47 11.69
C THR A 80 -15.37 10.11 11.00
N VAL A 81 -15.18 10.12 9.68
CA VAL A 81 -14.80 8.95 8.89
C VAL A 81 -13.30 9.02 8.60
N ILE A 82 -12.58 7.92 8.86
CA ILE A 82 -11.19 7.74 8.43
C ILE A 82 -11.17 6.73 7.30
N ASP A 83 -10.69 7.09 6.12
CA ASP A 83 -10.33 6.10 5.10
C ASP A 83 -8.85 5.74 5.27
N GLY A 84 -8.57 4.49 5.63
CA GLY A 84 -7.20 3.99 5.71
C GLY A 84 -6.88 2.87 4.72
N GLY A 85 -7.76 2.64 3.74
CA GLY A 85 -7.49 1.74 2.64
C GLY A 85 -6.37 2.26 1.72
N ASN A 86 -6.06 1.51 0.66
CA ASN A 86 -5.18 2.01 -0.40
C ASN A 86 -5.99 2.81 -1.43
N SER A 87 -6.73 3.81 -0.98
CA SER A 87 -7.58 4.64 -1.84
C SER A 87 -6.75 5.61 -2.68
N ARG A 88 -7.29 6.02 -3.83
CA ARG A 88 -6.68 7.04 -4.67
C ARG A 88 -6.97 8.41 -4.03
N TRP A 89 -5.93 9.23 -3.85
CA TRP A 89 -6.05 10.54 -3.17
C TRP A 89 -7.10 11.49 -3.76
N THR A 90 -7.42 11.35 -5.06
CA THR A 90 -8.46 12.16 -5.71
C THR A 90 -9.89 11.80 -5.27
N ASP A 91 -10.08 10.60 -4.73
CA ASP A 91 -11.38 10.17 -4.19
C ASP A 91 -11.59 10.68 -2.76
N ASP A 92 -10.51 10.92 -2.01
CA ASP A 92 -10.56 11.53 -0.67
C ASP A 92 -11.22 12.91 -0.69
N GLU A 93 -10.87 13.76 -1.65
CA GLU A 93 -11.47 15.10 -1.79
C GLU A 93 -12.98 15.01 -2.05
N LYS A 94 -13.42 14.01 -2.82
CA LYS A 94 -14.85 13.78 -3.10
C LYS A 94 -15.57 13.29 -1.85
N HIS A 95 -15.03 12.29 -1.16
CA HIS A 95 -15.61 11.77 0.08
C HIS A 95 -15.71 12.87 1.15
N ALA A 96 -14.67 13.70 1.28
CA ALA A 96 -14.69 14.83 2.21
C ALA A 96 -15.76 15.86 1.85
N GLU A 97 -15.96 16.19 0.58
CA GLU A 97 -17.02 17.10 0.14
C GLU A 97 -18.42 16.53 0.43
N GLU A 98 -18.63 15.25 0.12
CA GLU A 98 -19.89 14.54 0.31
C GLU A 98 -20.29 14.45 1.80
N LEU A 99 -19.35 14.07 2.65
CA LEU A 99 -19.53 14.01 4.10
C LEU A 99 -19.64 15.40 4.73
N GLY A 100 -18.87 16.36 4.22
CA GLY A 100 -18.89 17.75 4.68
C GLY A 100 -20.25 18.43 4.51
N LYS A 101 -21.00 18.10 3.44
CA LYS A 101 -22.40 18.56 3.24
C LYS A 101 -23.34 18.15 4.39
N ARG A 102 -22.96 17.14 5.17
CA ARG A 102 -23.69 16.63 6.34
C ARG A 102 -23.02 17.01 7.67
N GLY A 103 -21.96 17.81 7.63
CA GLY A 103 -21.15 18.17 8.80
C GLY A 103 -20.34 16.99 9.38
N ILE A 104 -20.12 15.94 8.58
CA ILE A 104 -19.28 14.79 8.98
C ILE A 104 -17.85 15.08 8.52
N ASN A 105 -16.90 14.87 9.42
CA ASN A 105 -15.48 15.10 9.17
C ASN A 105 -14.87 13.93 8.39
N PHE A 106 -13.84 14.21 7.62
CA PHE A 106 -13.10 13.20 6.86
C PHE A 106 -11.59 13.33 7.08
N VAL A 107 -10.94 12.18 7.20
CA VAL A 107 -9.49 12.02 7.35
C VAL A 107 -9.05 10.87 6.44
N ASP A 108 -8.03 11.09 5.61
CA ASP A 108 -7.36 10.02 4.88
C ASP A 108 -6.11 9.56 5.64
N ALA A 109 -5.81 8.27 5.63
CA ALA A 109 -4.72 7.69 6.40
C ALA A 109 -3.99 6.62 5.59
N GLY A 110 -2.92 7.00 4.92
CA GLY A 110 -1.99 6.06 4.31
C GLY A 110 -1.31 5.17 5.35
N VAL A 111 -1.51 3.84 5.26
CA VAL A 111 -0.99 2.86 6.22
C VAL A 111 0.06 1.94 5.58
N SER A 112 1.27 1.89 6.13
CA SER A 112 2.35 0.97 5.71
C SER A 112 2.84 0.07 6.85
N GLY A 113 3.32 -1.14 6.54
CA GLY A 113 3.84 -2.12 7.51
C GLY A 113 3.32 -3.55 7.32
N GLY A 114 2.25 -3.72 6.53
CA GLY A 114 1.69 -5.03 6.20
C GLY A 114 1.23 -5.84 7.41
N VAL A 115 1.23 -7.17 7.29
CA VAL A 115 0.77 -8.09 8.35
C VAL A 115 1.59 -7.99 9.63
N TRP A 116 2.82 -7.49 9.55
CA TRP A 116 3.74 -7.34 10.67
C TRP A 116 3.43 -6.12 11.56
N GLY A 117 2.56 -5.22 11.10
CA GLY A 117 2.21 -4.02 11.85
C GLY A 117 1.51 -4.28 13.18
N LEU A 118 0.90 -5.46 13.39
CA LEU A 118 0.40 -5.86 14.70
C LEU A 118 1.51 -5.82 15.76
N LYS A 119 2.69 -6.36 15.42
CA LYS A 119 3.85 -6.42 16.31
C LYS A 119 4.65 -5.13 16.26
N ASN A 120 4.99 -4.66 15.05
CA ASN A 120 5.98 -3.61 14.85
C ASN A 120 5.38 -2.19 14.77
N GLY A 121 4.05 -2.09 14.65
CA GLY A 121 3.35 -0.83 14.36
C GLY A 121 3.29 -0.52 12.86
N TYR A 122 2.44 0.45 12.54
CA TYR A 122 2.16 0.89 11.17
C TYR A 122 2.70 2.30 10.94
N ALA A 123 3.46 2.52 9.85
CA ALA A 123 3.77 3.88 9.45
C ALA A 123 2.48 4.54 8.92
N LEU A 124 2.11 5.68 9.50
CA LEU A 124 0.88 6.41 9.21
C LEU A 124 1.19 7.77 8.58
N MET A 125 0.62 8.01 7.40
CA MET A 125 0.61 9.30 6.74
C MET A 125 -0.83 9.80 6.70
N VAL A 126 -1.15 10.82 7.49
CA VAL A 126 -2.53 11.25 7.70
C VAL A 126 -2.79 12.58 7.02
N GLY A 127 -3.82 12.68 6.19
CA GLY A 127 -4.32 13.89 5.59
C GLY A 127 -5.67 14.29 6.19
N GLY A 128 -5.91 15.59 6.32
CA GLY A 128 -7.16 16.13 6.86
C GLY A 128 -6.97 17.47 7.56
N GLU A 129 -8.08 18.07 7.99
CA GLU A 129 -8.03 19.27 8.82
C GLU A 129 -7.36 18.96 10.16
N LYS A 130 -6.52 19.88 10.63
CA LYS A 130 -5.67 19.67 11.81
C LYS A 130 -6.48 19.27 13.05
N GLU A 131 -7.62 19.91 13.26
CA GLU A 131 -8.48 19.68 14.42
C GLU A 131 -8.99 18.24 14.44
N HIS A 132 -9.46 17.72 13.30
CA HIS A 132 -9.96 16.34 13.18
C HIS A 132 -8.83 15.32 13.36
N VAL A 133 -7.63 15.63 12.86
CA VAL A 133 -6.45 14.77 13.00
C VAL A 133 -5.96 14.74 14.44
N ASP A 134 -5.93 15.90 15.13
CA ASP A 134 -5.51 16.00 16.53
C ASP A 134 -6.45 15.21 17.46
N ASP A 135 -7.76 15.25 17.21
CA ASP A 135 -8.77 14.46 17.95
C ASP A 135 -8.53 12.94 17.84
N LEU A 136 -7.98 12.48 16.71
CA LEU A 136 -7.68 11.07 16.45
C LEU A 136 -6.26 10.65 16.87
N LYS A 137 -5.44 11.57 17.38
CA LYS A 137 -4.05 11.30 17.75
C LYS A 137 -3.87 10.07 18.67
N PRO A 138 -4.73 9.79 19.66
CA PRO A 138 -4.61 8.57 20.47
C PRO A 138 -4.67 7.27 19.66
N ILE A 139 -5.48 7.24 18.60
CA ILE A 139 -5.61 6.08 17.70
C ILE A 139 -4.33 5.92 16.87
N PHE A 140 -3.80 7.02 16.35
CA PHE A 140 -2.56 7.00 15.58
C PHE A 140 -1.34 6.63 16.44
N ASP A 141 -1.27 7.13 17.67
CA ASP A 141 -0.22 6.81 18.63
C ASP A 141 -0.21 5.32 19.00
N ALA A 142 -1.40 4.69 19.13
CA ALA A 142 -1.53 3.26 19.38
C ALA A 142 -1.14 2.40 18.18
N LEU A 143 -1.43 2.85 16.96
CA LEU A 143 -1.14 2.11 15.73
C LEU A 143 0.31 2.23 15.28
N LYS A 144 0.95 3.38 15.47
CA LYS A 144 2.32 3.61 14.99
C LYS A 144 3.36 2.74 15.71
N PRO A 145 4.57 2.60 15.14
CA PRO A 145 5.72 2.03 15.85
C PRO A 145 6.07 2.80 17.11
N ASP A 146 6.73 2.10 18.03
CA ASP A 146 7.30 2.73 19.22
C ASP A 146 8.38 3.76 18.85
N GLY A 147 8.49 4.80 19.67
CA GLY A 147 9.46 5.88 19.47
C GLY A 147 8.89 7.13 18.80
N PRO A 148 9.74 8.06 18.34
CA PRO A 148 9.32 9.39 17.90
C PRO A 148 8.78 9.45 16.45
N TYR A 149 8.93 8.37 15.67
CA TYR A 149 8.58 8.34 14.25
C TYR A 149 7.41 7.40 13.95
N GLY A 150 7.08 7.25 12.66
CA GLY A 150 6.05 6.34 12.17
C GLY A 150 4.63 6.93 12.14
N TYR A 151 4.49 8.22 12.44
CA TYR A 151 3.26 8.97 12.22
C TYR A 151 3.61 10.38 11.74
N VAL A 152 2.82 10.90 10.80
CA VAL A 152 2.87 12.31 10.38
C VAL A 152 1.47 12.79 9.98
N HIS A 153 1.13 14.03 10.36
CA HIS A 153 0.06 14.79 9.71
C HIS A 153 0.66 15.40 8.44
N ALA A 154 0.40 14.76 7.30
CA ALA A 154 1.03 15.04 6.02
C ALA A 154 0.47 16.33 5.35
N GLY A 155 -0.74 16.74 5.70
CA GLY A 155 -1.36 17.96 5.19
C GLY A 155 -2.88 17.88 5.17
N LYS A 156 -3.48 18.62 4.23
CA LYS A 156 -4.93 18.62 3.98
C LYS A 156 -5.44 17.25 3.50
N VAL A 157 -6.76 17.12 3.34
CA VAL A 157 -7.39 15.92 2.74
C VAL A 157 -6.69 15.52 1.44
N GLY A 158 -6.43 14.23 1.29
CA GLY A 158 -5.70 13.58 0.20
C GLY A 158 -4.18 13.52 0.40
N ALA A 159 -3.60 14.30 1.31
CA ALA A 159 -2.15 14.35 1.49
C ALA A 159 -1.57 13.05 2.08
N GLY A 160 -2.32 12.35 2.92
CA GLY A 160 -1.93 11.08 3.52
C GLY A 160 -1.85 9.96 2.49
N HIS A 161 -2.94 9.73 1.75
CA HIS A 161 -2.95 8.75 0.66
C HIS A 161 -1.97 9.11 -0.47
N PHE A 162 -1.82 10.40 -0.82
CA PHE A 162 -0.81 10.81 -1.80
C PHE A 162 0.61 10.48 -1.32
N SER A 163 0.91 10.74 -0.05
CA SER A 163 2.21 10.38 0.56
C SER A 163 2.44 8.87 0.54
N LYS A 164 1.40 8.08 0.83
CA LYS A 164 1.48 6.61 0.78
C LYS A 164 1.65 6.05 -0.63
N MET A 165 1.00 6.67 -1.61
CA MET A 165 1.18 6.35 -3.02
C MET A 165 2.64 6.55 -3.43
N VAL A 166 3.22 7.72 -3.11
CA VAL A 166 4.65 8.00 -3.37
C VAL A 166 5.56 7.01 -2.65
N HIS A 167 5.25 6.65 -1.38
CA HIS A 167 5.96 5.59 -0.66
C HIS A 167 5.97 4.27 -1.44
N ASN A 168 4.83 3.84 -2.00
CA ASN A 168 4.76 2.61 -2.82
C ASN A 168 5.56 2.73 -4.11
N GLY A 169 5.57 3.91 -4.75
CA GLY A 169 6.43 4.16 -5.90
C GLY A 169 7.92 3.96 -5.58
N ILE A 170 8.38 4.45 -4.43
CA ILE A 170 9.76 4.23 -3.95
C ILE A 170 10.01 2.75 -3.70
N GLU A 171 9.08 2.06 -3.03
CA GLU A 171 9.14 0.61 -2.77
C GLU A 171 9.32 -0.18 -4.07
N TYR A 172 8.58 0.17 -5.12
CA TYR A 172 8.68 -0.46 -6.45
C TYR A 172 10.08 -0.36 -7.05
N ALA A 173 10.69 0.82 -6.98
CA ALA A 173 12.03 1.08 -7.49
C ALA A 173 13.10 0.35 -6.66
N MET A 174 12.95 0.31 -5.33
CA MET A 174 13.88 -0.41 -4.45
C MET A 174 13.84 -1.91 -4.72
N MET A 175 12.64 -2.50 -4.82
CA MET A 175 12.50 -3.93 -5.17
C MET A 175 13.13 -4.25 -6.52
N GLN A 176 12.92 -3.37 -7.51
CA GLN A 176 13.51 -3.55 -8.84
C GLN A 176 15.03 -3.49 -8.80
N ALA A 177 15.61 -2.53 -8.08
CA ALA A 177 17.07 -2.42 -7.94
C ALA A 177 17.70 -3.65 -7.26
N TYR A 178 17.03 -4.23 -6.25
CA TYR A 178 17.46 -5.50 -5.68
C TYR A 178 17.40 -6.66 -6.68
N ALA A 179 16.31 -6.75 -7.46
CA ALA A 179 16.15 -7.81 -8.45
C ALA A 179 17.20 -7.74 -9.56
N GLU A 180 17.48 -6.55 -10.09
CA GLU A 180 18.52 -6.35 -11.12
C GLU A 180 19.92 -6.71 -10.59
N GLY A 181 20.22 -6.32 -9.35
CA GLY A 181 21.47 -6.70 -8.69
C GLY A 181 21.58 -8.21 -8.43
N TRP A 182 20.49 -8.84 -8.02
CA TRP A 182 20.43 -10.28 -7.80
C TRP A 182 20.67 -11.05 -9.10
N GLU A 183 19.96 -10.72 -10.18
CA GLU A 183 20.12 -11.39 -11.48
C GLU A 183 21.57 -11.26 -12.00
N LEU A 184 22.17 -10.08 -11.86
CA LEU A 184 23.57 -9.89 -12.26
C LEU A 184 24.53 -10.76 -11.43
N LEU A 185 24.30 -10.89 -10.13
CA LEU A 185 25.12 -11.74 -9.25
C LEU A 185 24.97 -13.23 -9.59
N GLU A 186 23.74 -13.70 -9.85
CA GLU A 186 23.49 -15.07 -10.29
C GLU A 186 24.12 -15.38 -11.66
N LYS A 187 24.27 -14.37 -12.51
CA LYS A 187 24.73 -14.55 -13.89
C LYS A 187 26.25 -14.70 -14.01
N VAL A 188 27.03 -14.16 -13.08
CA VAL A 188 28.50 -14.08 -13.19
C VAL A 188 29.20 -15.25 -12.51
N ASP A 189 30.18 -15.84 -13.20
CA ASP A 189 30.90 -17.01 -12.67
C ASP A 189 31.79 -16.69 -11.45
N SER A 190 32.08 -15.41 -11.19
CA SER A 190 32.96 -14.98 -10.09
C SER A 190 32.26 -14.90 -8.73
N VAL A 191 30.94 -15.10 -8.66
CA VAL A 191 30.18 -15.09 -7.42
C VAL A 191 29.38 -16.39 -7.32
N ASP A 192 29.78 -17.26 -6.41
CA ASP A 192 29.17 -18.59 -6.20
C ASP A 192 28.24 -18.65 -4.98
N ASN A 193 28.20 -17.59 -4.17
CA ASN A 193 27.49 -17.55 -2.89
C ASN A 193 26.55 -16.33 -2.74
N VAL A 194 25.68 -16.13 -3.74
CA VAL A 194 24.80 -14.96 -3.86
C VAL A 194 23.88 -14.77 -2.65
N ARG A 195 23.30 -15.86 -2.11
CA ARG A 195 22.45 -15.80 -0.91
C ARG A 195 23.19 -15.21 0.29
N GLU A 196 24.41 -15.68 0.56
CA GLU A 196 25.19 -15.15 1.70
C GLU A 196 25.67 -13.72 1.46
N VAL A 197 25.89 -13.32 0.20
CA VAL A 197 26.13 -11.92 -0.14
C VAL A 197 24.94 -11.05 0.25
N PHE A 198 23.71 -11.43 -0.10
CA PHE A 198 22.50 -10.72 0.32
C PHE A 198 22.32 -10.68 1.84
N ARG A 199 22.57 -11.81 2.54
CA ARG A 199 22.56 -11.85 4.02
C ARG A 199 23.58 -10.90 4.63
N SER A 200 24.79 -10.85 4.07
CA SER A 200 25.86 -9.96 4.56
C SER A 200 25.45 -8.48 4.50
N TRP A 201 24.52 -8.13 3.62
CA TRP A 201 24.07 -6.75 3.46
C TRP A 201 23.04 -6.29 4.51
N GLN A 202 22.43 -7.22 5.25
CA GLN A 202 21.46 -6.89 6.29
C GLN A 202 22.09 -6.07 7.42
N GLU A 203 23.40 -6.20 7.63
CA GLU A 203 24.16 -5.48 8.65
C GLU A 203 25.33 -4.70 8.06
N GLY A 204 25.68 -3.57 8.68
CA GLY A 204 26.87 -2.77 8.33
C GLY A 204 26.83 -2.03 6.98
N THR A 205 25.95 -2.41 6.04
CA THR A 205 25.86 -1.77 4.72
C THR A 205 24.93 -0.57 4.69
N VAL A 206 25.06 0.23 3.62
CA VAL A 206 24.24 1.43 3.37
C VAL A 206 22.84 1.06 2.87
N ILE A 207 22.69 -0.06 2.16
CA ILE A 207 21.42 -0.43 1.51
C ILE A 207 20.48 -1.20 2.45
N ARG A 208 20.91 -1.52 3.67
CA ARG A 208 20.08 -2.23 4.67
C ARG A 208 18.66 -1.67 4.75
N SER A 209 17.67 -2.56 4.69
CA SER A 209 16.26 -2.19 4.70
C SER A 209 15.40 -3.42 4.98
N TRP A 210 14.15 -3.21 5.40
CA TRP A 210 13.23 -4.33 5.60
C TRP A 210 12.94 -5.10 4.31
N LEU A 211 12.94 -4.44 3.14
CA LEU A 211 12.82 -5.13 1.84
C LEU A 211 13.98 -6.09 1.59
N LEU A 212 15.19 -5.72 2.00
CA LEU A 212 16.34 -6.62 1.92
C LEU A 212 16.16 -7.84 2.83
N ASP A 213 15.64 -7.65 4.05
CA ASP A 213 15.35 -8.76 4.97
C ASP A 213 14.31 -9.72 4.37
N LEU A 214 13.28 -9.18 3.69
CA LEU A 214 12.29 -9.99 2.98
C LEU A 214 12.88 -10.73 1.78
N ALA A 215 13.79 -10.10 1.03
CA ALA A 215 14.50 -10.74 -0.06
C ALA A 215 15.35 -11.92 0.45
N VAL A 216 16.08 -11.73 1.56
CA VAL A 216 16.85 -12.80 2.20
C VAL A 216 15.94 -13.95 2.66
N ASN A 217 14.80 -13.64 3.29
CA ASN A 217 13.85 -14.68 3.69
C ASN A 217 13.38 -15.53 2.49
N ALA A 218 13.11 -14.89 1.35
CA ALA A 218 12.73 -15.61 0.13
C ALA A 218 13.88 -16.51 -0.39
N LEU A 219 15.12 -16.01 -0.40
CA LEU A 219 16.30 -16.79 -0.81
C LEU A 219 16.64 -17.92 0.18
N ASP A 220 16.26 -17.79 1.45
CA ASP A 220 16.42 -18.86 2.44
C ASP A 220 15.43 -20.01 2.22
N GLU A 221 14.22 -19.70 1.76
CA GLU A 221 13.19 -20.69 1.42
C GLU A 221 13.42 -21.36 0.06
N ASP A 222 14.02 -20.62 -0.89
CA ASP A 222 14.27 -21.06 -2.26
C ASP A 222 15.48 -20.31 -2.86
N HIS A 223 16.65 -20.94 -2.82
CA HIS A 223 17.94 -20.27 -3.08
C HIS A 223 18.03 -19.56 -4.44
N HIS A 224 17.42 -20.14 -5.48
CA HIS A 224 17.42 -19.59 -6.83
C HIS A 224 16.02 -19.12 -7.27
N LEU A 225 15.06 -19.08 -6.32
CA LEU A 225 13.66 -18.72 -6.58
C LEU A 225 12.99 -19.60 -7.66
N ASP A 226 13.44 -20.85 -7.82
CA ASP A 226 12.99 -21.79 -8.86
C ASP A 226 11.49 -22.13 -8.80
N LYS A 227 10.86 -21.96 -7.63
CA LYS A 227 9.42 -22.19 -7.41
C LYS A 227 8.56 -21.03 -7.93
N LEU A 228 9.16 -19.88 -8.24
CA LEU A 228 8.46 -18.69 -8.70
C LEU A 228 8.53 -18.57 -10.23
N ARG A 229 7.43 -18.10 -10.83
CA ARG A 229 7.46 -17.58 -12.20
C ARG A 229 7.92 -16.13 -12.15
N GLY A 230 8.76 -15.70 -13.08
CA GLY A 230 9.19 -14.29 -13.27
C GLY A 230 8.04 -13.39 -13.72
N TYR A 231 7.06 -13.18 -12.85
CA TYR A 231 5.82 -12.46 -13.08
C TYR A 231 5.50 -11.60 -11.86
N ALA A 232 5.20 -10.32 -12.06
CA ALA A 232 4.83 -9.41 -10.98
C ALA A 232 3.58 -8.59 -11.30
N GLU A 233 2.62 -8.64 -10.38
CA GLU A 233 1.44 -7.75 -10.40
C GLU A 233 1.79 -6.32 -9.97
N ASP A 234 0.87 -5.41 -10.24
CA ASP A 234 0.90 -4.06 -9.70
C ASP A 234 -0.41 -3.73 -9.00
N SER A 235 -0.37 -3.15 -7.80
CA SER A 235 -1.56 -2.87 -6.97
C SER A 235 -2.24 -1.52 -7.29
N GLY A 236 -1.88 -0.88 -8.40
CA GLY A 236 -2.44 0.40 -8.86
C GLY A 236 -1.67 1.63 -8.38
N GLU A 237 -1.14 1.65 -7.15
CA GLU A 237 -0.45 2.83 -6.59
C GLU A 237 0.83 3.18 -7.35
N GLY A 238 1.52 2.17 -7.90
CA GLY A 238 2.67 2.40 -8.79
C GLY A 238 2.28 3.13 -10.08
N ARG A 239 1.11 2.83 -10.66
CA ARG A 239 0.59 3.53 -11.84
C ARG A 239 0.24 4.97 -11.50
N TRP A 240 -0.54 5.13 -10.44
CA TRP A 240 -0.96 6.42 -9.92
C TRP A 240 0.21 7.34 -9.60
N THR A 241 1.32 6.79 -9.08
CA THR A 241 2.55 7.56 -8.84
C THR A 241 3.11 8.15 -10.14
N VAL A 242 3.17 7.34 -11.20
CA VAL A 242 3.68 7.78 -12.52
C VAL A 242 2.71 8.75 -13.19
N GLU A 243 1.40 8.51 -13.09
CA GLU A 243 0.36 9.44 -13.57
C GLU A 243 0.49 10.81 -12.89
N ALA A 244 0.54 10.83 -11.55
CA ALA A 244 0.69 12.07 -10.79
C ALA A 244 1.99 12.81 -11.15
N ALA A 245 3.07 12.08 -11.42
CA ALA A 245 4.33 12.67 -11.84
C ALA A 245 4.23 13.33 -13.22
N ILE A 246 3.53 12.72 -14.17
CA ILE A 246 3.25 13.32 -15.49
C ILE A 246 2.43 14.59 -15.33
N ASP A 247 1.34 14.53 -14.56
CA ASP A 247 0.43 15.67 -14.33
C ASP A 247 1.15 16.87 -13.68
N ASN A 248 2.18 16.60 -12.87
CA ASN A 248 2.98 17.62 -12.20
C ASN A 248 4.32 17.93 -12.90
N ALA A 249 4.59 17.33 -14.06
CA ALA A 249 5.86 17.45 -14.79
C ALA A 249 7.11 17.12 -13.94
N VAL A 250 7.01 16.12 -13.05
CA VAL A 250 8.11 15.64 -12.20
C VAL A 250 8.76 14.40 -12.80
N PRO A 251 10.10 14.37 -13.02
CA PRO A 251 10.76 13.21 -13.59
C PRO A 251 10.92 12.07 -12.57
N LEU A 252 10.39 10.88 -12.89
CA LEU A 252 10.50 9.65 -12.06
C LEU A 252 11.14 8.46 -12.81
N PRO A 253 12.38 8.56 -13.34
CA PRO A 253 12.96 7.55 -14.21
C PRO A 253 13.02 6.14 -13.57
N ALA A 254 13.48 6.03 -12.32
CA ALA A 254 13.62 4.73 -11.63
C ALA A 254 12.26 4.08 -11.35
N ILE A 255 11.30 4.85 -10.83
CA ILE A 255 9.95 4.35 -10.52
C ILE A 255 9.24 3.93 -11.81
N THR A 256 9.30 4.77 -12.85
CA THR A 256 8.72 4.45 -14.17
C THR A 256 9.33 3.17 -14.76
N ALA A 257 10.65 3.03 -14.76
CA ALA A 257 11.30 1.82 -15.26
C ALA A 257 10.86 0.57 -14.48
N SER A 258 10.77 0.66 -13.15
CA SER A 258 10.31 -0.44 -12.29
C SER A 258 8.85 -0.85 -12.55
N LEU A 259 7.97 0.10 -12.86
CA LEU A 259 6.58 -0.19 -13.24
C LEU A 259 6.53 -0.91 -14.60
N PHE A 260 7.31 -0.45 -15.57
CA PHE A 260 7.33 -1.02 -16.91
C PHE A 260 7.98 -2.41 -16.96
N ALA A 261 8.96 -2.69 -16.08
CA ALA A 261 9.51 -4.03 -15.89
C ALA A 261 8.41 -5.03 -15.49
N ARG A 262 7.47 -4.63 -14.63
CA ARG A 262 6.31 -5.46 -14.27
C ARG A 262 5.41 -5.69 -15.48
N PHE A 263 5.15 -4.67 -16.31
CA PHE A 263 4.35 -4.85 -17.54
C PHE A 263 5.02 -5.79 -18.54
N ALA A 264 6.35 -5.72 -18.67
CA ALA A 264 7.11 -6.64 -19.50
C ALA A 264 7.01 -8.08 -18.98
N SER A 265 7.07 -8.29 -17.65
CA SER A 265 6.96 -9.63 -17.02
C SER A 265 5.65 -10.38 -17.31
N ARG A 266 4.60 -9.67 -17.75
CA ARG A 266 3.29 -10.25 -18.09
C ARG A 266 3.19 -10.70 -19.54
N GLN A 267 4.20 -10.38 -20.36
CA GLN A 267 4.23 -10.74 -21.77
C GLN A 267 5.06 -12.00 -21.95
N ASP A 268 4.40 -13.12 -22.26
CA ASP A 268 5.09 -14.36 -22.62
C ASP A 268 5.87 -14.21 -23.95
N ASP A 269 5.36 -13.38 -24.87
CA ASP A 269 5.99 -13.10 -26.15
C ASP A 269 5.73 -11.64 -26.55
N SER A 270 6.77 -10.81 -26.48
CA SER A 270 6.62 -9.35 -26.59
C SER A 270 6.38 -8.88 -28.04
N PRO A 271 5.22 -8.25 -28.34
CA PRO A 271 4.95 -7.69 -29.66
C PRO A 271 5.93 -6.59 -30.06
N GLN A 272 6.45 -5.83 -29.09
CA GLN A 272 7.46 -4.80 -29.32
C GLN A 272 8.77 -5.42 -29.82
N MET A 273 9.20 -6.52 -29.18
CA MET A 273 10.40 -7.24 -29.60
C MET A 273 10.24 -7.92 -30.96
N LYS A 274 9.03 -8.38 -31.33
CA LYS A 274 8.73 -8.86 -32.69
C LYS A 274 8.92 -7.77 -33.74
N MET A 275 8.38 -6.57 -33.49
CA MET A 275 8.57 -5.43 -34.40
C MET A 275 10.05 -5.07 -34.53
N ILE A 276 10.80 -5.06 -33.42
CA ILE A 276 12.24 -4.80 -33.43
C ILE A 276 12.98 -5.87 -34.26
N ALA A 277 12.68 -7.16 -34.06
CA ALA A 277 13.27 -8.25 -34.84
C ALA A 277 12.96 -8.12 -36.33
N ALA A 278 11.70 -7.80 -36.68
CA ALA A 278 11.28 -7.58 -38.05
C ALA A 278 12.02 -6.40 -38.69
N LEU A 279 12.09 -5.25 -38.02
CA LEU A 279 12.82 -4.08 -38.52
C LEU A 279 14.31 -4.41 -38.76
N ARG A 280 14.98 -5.02 -37.78
CA ARG A 280 16.38 -5.45 -37.90
C ARG A 280 16.60 -6.39 -39.08
N ASN A 281 15.66 -7.29 -39.34
CA ASN A 281 15.71 -8.15 -40.51
C ASN A 281 15.53 -7.35 -41.81
N GLN A 282 14.53 -6.47 -41.88
CA GLN A 282 14.20 -5.72 -43.09
C GLN A 282 15.30 -4.74 -43.52
N PHE A 283 15.87 -3.96 -42.60
CA PHE A 283 16.90 -2.98 -42.97
C PHE A 283 18.32 -3.57 -43.01
N GLY A 284 18.60 -4.61 -42.20
CA GLY A 284 19.96 -5.09 -41.95
C GLY A 284 20.18 -6.57 -42.23
N GLY A 285 19.17 -7.32 -42.66
CA GLY A 285 19.27 -8.76 -42.92
C GLY A 285 19.56 -9.61 -41.68
N HIS A 286 19.36 -9.09 -40.46
CA HIS A 286 19.63 -9.82 -39.22
C HIS A 286 18.74 -11.06 -39.11
N ALA A 287 19.30 -12.16 -38.57
CA ALA A 287 18.56 -13.39 -38.33
C ALA A 287 17.39 -13.18 -37.34
N VAL A 288 16.31 -13.93 -37.55
CA VAL A 288 15.10 -13.91 -36.73
C VAL A 288 14.72 -15.33 -36.31
N GLU A 289 14.09 -15.45 -35.15
CA GLU A 289 13.53 -16.72 -34.68
C GLU A 289 12.05 -16.82 -35.07
N SER A 290 11.60 -18.04 -35.41
CA SER A 290 10.18 -18.30 -35.71
C SER A 290 9.41 -18.54 -34.42
N ALA A 291 8.16 -18.10 -34.38
CA ALA A 291 7.26 -18.46 -33.28
C ALA A 291 7.15 -20.00 -33.17
N LYS A 292 7.29 -20.54 -31.96
CA LYS A 292 6.99 -21.95 -31.71
C LYS A 292 5.49 -22.17 -31.97
N LYS A 293 5.17 -23.16 -32.81
CA LYS A 293 3.79 -23.57 -33.12
C LYS A 293 3.15 -24.27 -31.93
#